data_AF-A0A1S9TP23-F1
#
_entry.id   AF-A0A1S9TP23-F1
#
_cell.length_a   1.000
_cell.length_b   1.000
_cell.length_c   1.000
_cell.angle_alpha   90.00
_cell.angle_beta   90.00
_cell.angle_gamma   90.00
#
_symmetry.space_group_name_H-M   'P 1'
#
loop_
_entity.id
_entity.type
_entity.pdbx_description
1 polymer ?
#
loop_
_entity_poly.entity_id
_entity_poly.type
_entity_poly.pdbx_seq_one_letter_code
_entity_poly.pdbx_strand_id
1 'polypeptide(L)' 'STLALTNVTVPYAVQIANKGYKEACLGNTALLKGINTLEGYVTFEAVAEAHGVEYKGAKELLEAETVSC' A
#
# COMPACT_ATOMS: atom_id res chain seq x y z
N SER A 1 20.63 11.95 -10.94
CA SER A 1 19.43 11.98 -10.06
C SER A 1 18.62 10.68 -10.03
N THR A 2 18.85 9.70 -10.91
CA THR A 2 18.07 8.45 -10.93
C THR A 2 18.63 7.36 -10.02
N LEU A 3 19.96 7.16 -10.02
CA LEU A 3 20.61 6.08 -9.27
C LEU A 3 20.34 6.13 -7.76
N ALA A 4 20.33 7.33 -7.17
CA ALA A 4 20.05 7.51 -5.76
C ALA A 4 18.63 7.04 -5.38
N LEU A 5 17.62 7.41 -6.18
CA LEU A 5 16.24 6.97 -5.98
C LEU A 5 16.07 5.47 -6.24
N THR A 6 16.70 4.95 -7.29
CA THR A 6 16.66 3.52 -7.62
C THR A 6 17.25 2.68 -6.49
N ASN A 7 18.38 3.07 -5.93
CA ASN A 7 19.02 2.32 -4.84
C ASN A 7 18.13 2.21 -3.59
N VAL A 8 17.29 3.21 -3.30
CA VAL A 8 16.36 3.16 -2.16
C VAL A 8 15.04 2.47 -2.50
N THR A 9 14.60 2.47 -3.76
CA THR A 9 13.30 1.90 -4.18
C THR A 9 13.37 0.44 -4.64
N VAL A 10 14.49 0.00 -5.21
CA VAL A 10 14.69 -1.39 -5.68
C VAL A 10 14.41 -2.43 -4.60
N PRO A 11 14.86 -2.29 -3.33
CA PRO A 11 14.55 -3.27 -2.29
C PRO A 11 13.04 -3.45 -2.04
N TYR A 12 12.25 -2.39 -2.21
CA TYR A 12 10.79 -2.44 -2.09
C TYR A 12 10.15 -3.11 -3.31
N ALA A 13 10.62 -2.77 -4.52
CA ALA A 13 10.16 -3.39 -5.75
C ALA A 13 10.40 -4.91 -5.76
N VAL A 14 11.57 -5.36 -5.31
CA VAL A 14 11.91 -6.79 -5.19
C VAL A 14 11.01 -7.51 -4.18
N GLN A 15 10.69 -6.87 -3.04
CA GLN A 15 9.76 -7.44 -2.05
C GLN A 15 8.37 -7.66 -2.64
N ILE A 16 7.85 -6.66 -3.35
CA ILE A 16 6.54 -6.75 -4.02
C ILE A 16 6.57 -7.83 -5.12
N ALA A 17 7.63 -7.88 -5.91
CA ALA A 17 7.77 -8.87 -6.99
C ALA A 17 7.80 -10.31 -6.46
N ASN A 18 8.46 -10.55 -5.32
CA ASN A 18 8.61 -11.90 -4.76
C ASN A 18 7.39 -12.38 -3.95
N LYS A 19 6.68 -11.48 -3.26
CA LYS A 19 5.59 -11.83 -2.33
C LYS A 19 4.20 -11.44 -2.83
N GLY A 20 4.12 -10.65 -3.90
CA GLY A 20 2.91 -9.91 -4.23
C GLY A 20 2.70 -8.72 -3.28
N TYR A 21 1.84 -7.79 -3.69
CA TYR A 21 1.66 -6.52 -2.98
C TYR A 21 1.05 -6.72 -1.58
N LYS A 22 0.09 -7.65 -1.43
CA LYS A 22 -0.62 -7.88 -0.17
C LYS A 22 0.29 -8.39 0.94
N GLU A 23 0.99 -9.50 0.72
CA GLU A 23 1.94 -10.04 1.70
C GLU A 23 3.13 -9.10 1.93
N ALA A 24 3.63 -8.44 0.87
CA ALA A 24 4.72 -7.48 1.02
C ALA A 24 4.33 -6.30 1.91
N CYS A 25 3.11 -5.76 1.76
CA CYS A 25 2.63 -4.64 2.57
C CYS A 25 2.33 -5.06 4.01
N LEU A 26 1.67 -6.21 4.23
CA LEU A 26 1.40 -6.72 5.58
C LEU A 26 2.69 -7.02 6.36
N GLY A 27 3.76 -7.44 5.67
CA GLY A 27 5.08 -7.72 6.26
C GLY A 27 6.02 -6.52 6.34
N ASN A 28 5.67 -5.35 5.78
CA ASN A 28 6.53 -4.16 5.76
C ASN A 28 5.71 -2.88 5.93
N THR A 29 5.79 -2.29 7.13
CA THR A 29 5.05 -1.07 7.50
C THR A 29 5.32 0.12 6.57
N ALA A 30 6.54 0.23 5.99
CA ALA A 30 6.83 1.32 5.06
C ALA A 30 6.08 1.15 3.73
N LEU A 31 5.96 -0.09 3.23
CA LEU A 31 5.12 -0.40 2.06
C LEU A 31 3.63 -0.17 2.35
N LEU A 32 3.16 -0.65 3.51
CA LEU A 32 1.76 -0.49 3.92
C LEU A 32 1.33 0.99 3.96
N LYS A 33 2.18 1.85 4.55
CA LYS A 33 1.93 3.30 4.60
C LYS A 33 2.03 3.98 3.24
N GLY A 34 2.65 3.33 2.25
CA GLY A 34 2.77 3.84 0.88
C GLY A 34 1.52 3.65 0.02
N ILE A 35 0.55 2.83 0.47
CA ILE A 35 -0.71 2.63 -0.24
C ILE A 35 -1.58 3.89 -0.07
N ASN A 36 -2.02 4.47 -1.19
CA ASN A 36 -2.95 5.61 -1.21
C ASN A 36 -4.37 5.23 -1.68
N THR A 37 -4.50 4.16 -2.47
CA THR A 37 -5.77 3.68 -2.99
C THR A 37 -5.79 2.17 -3.03
N LEU A 38 -6.90 1.56 -2.63
CA LEU A 38 -7.08 0.11 -2.67
C LEU A 38 -8.58 -0.23 -2.71
N GLU A 39 -8.96 -1.21 -3.53
CA GLU A 39 -10.35 -1.70 -3.66
C GLU A 39 -11.41 -0.59 -3.86
N GLY A 40 -11.06 0.51 -4.53
CA GLY A 40 -11.96 1.64 -4.77
C GLY A 40 -12.00 2.69 -3.66
N TYR A 41 -11.26 2.50 -2.56
CA TYR A 41 -11.17 3.44 -1.44
C TYR A 41 -9.87 4.23 -1.46
N VAL A 42 -9.90 5.42 -0.86
CA VAL A 42 -8.69 6.17 -0.51
C VAL A 42 -8.21 5.71 0.87
N THR A 43 -6.94 5.34 0.97
CA THR A 43 -6.35 4.77 2.19
C THR A 43 -5.44 5.74 2.94
N PHE A 44 -5.39 6.99 2.50
CA PHE A 44 -4.68 8.08 3.15
C PHE A 44 -5.68 9.15 3.61
N GLU A 45 -5.80 9.30 4.93
CA GLU A 45 -6.87 10.05 5.59
C GLU A 45 -6.96 11.51 5.12
N ALA A 46 -5.84 12.24 5.12
CA ALA A 46 -5.85 13.65 4.72
C ALA A 46 -6.21 13.86 3.23
N VAL A 47 -5.94 12.89 2.36
CA VAL A 47 -6.35 12.95 0.95
C VAL A 47 -7.85 12.66 0.84
N ALA A 48 -8.36 11.69 1.58
CA ALA A 48 -9.79 11.39 1.61
C ALA A 48 -10.61 12.61 2.08
N GLU A 49 -10.16 13.25 3.17
CA GLU A 49 -10.76 14.47 3.71
C GLU A 49 -10.72 15.63 2.69
N ALA A 50 -9.56 15.90 2.10
CA ALA A 50 -9.38 17.00 1.14
C ALA A 50 -10.27 16.86 -0.11
N HIS A 51 -10.61 15.64 -0.50
CA HIS A 51 -11.43 15.36 -1.68
C HIS A 51 -12.88 14.97 -1.37
N GLY A 52 -13.26 14.91 -0.08
CA GLY A 52 -14.62 14.55 0.34
C GLY A 52 -15.03 13.12 -0.04
N VAL A 53 -14.07 12.18 -0.07
CA VAL A 53 -14.30 10.78 -0.41
C VAL A 53 -14.15 9.88 0.82
N GLU A 54 -14.67 8.66 0.74
CA GLU A 54 -14.60 7.70 1.83
C GLU A 54 -13.16 7.23 2.09
N TYR A 55 -12.74 7.35 3.36
CA TYR A 55 -11.49 6.78 3.86
C TYR A 55 -11.70 5.35 4.33
N LYS A 56 -10.81 4.43 3.92
CA LYS A 56 -10.74 3.10 4.51
C LYS A 56 -9.29 2.66 4.68
N GLY A 57 -8.96 2.10 5.84
CA GLY A 57 -7.58 1.78 6.18
C GLY A 57 -6.99 0.69 5.27
N ALA A 58 -5.79 0.93 4.71
CA ALA A 58 -5.12 -0.03 3.82
C ALA A 58 -4.96 -1.42 4.47
N LYS A 59 -4.65 -1.48 5.76
CA LYS A 59 -4.49 -2.74 6.49
C LYS A 59 -5.79 -3.53 6.56
N GLU A 60 -6.89 -2.86 6.87
CA GLU A 60 -8.22 -3.47 6.99
C GLU A 60 -8.65 -4.08 5.65
N LEU A 61 -8.47 -3.34 4.55
CA LEU A 61 -8.78 -3.81 3.20
C LEU A 61 -7.97 -5.06 2.83
N LEU A 62 -6.65 -5.03 3.07
CA LEU A 62 -5.79 -6.17 2.79
C LEU A 62 -6.18 -7.40 3.61
N GLU A 63 -6.56 -7.25 4.87
CA GLU A 63 -6.98 -8.38 5.73
C GLU A 63 -8.39 -8.90 5.38
N ALA A 64 -9.30 -8.02 4.93
CA ALA A 64 -10.66 -8.39 4.53
C ALA A 64 -10.71 -9.25 3.25
N GLU A 65 -9.87 -8.97 2.26
CA GLU A 65 -9.84 -9.72 0.98
C GLU A 65 -9.38 -11.19 1.18
N THR A 66 -8.74 -11.52 2.30
CA THR A 66 -8.27 -12.89 2.62
C THR A 66 -9.39 -13.83 3.08
N VAL A 67 -10.60 -13.32 3.31
CA VAL A 67 -11.76 -14.07 3.82
C VAL A 67 -12.73 -14.47 2.70
N SER A 68 -12.31 -14.44 1.43
CA SER A 68 -13.14 -14.87 0.29
C SER A 68 -13.07 -16.40 0.02
N CYS A 69 -13.11 -17.22 1.08
CA CYS A 69 -13.28 -18.68 0.99
C CYS A 69 -14.69 -19.08 1.42
#